data_AF-A0A9D0ZB26-F1
#
_entry.id   AF-A0A9D0ZB26-F1
#
_cell.length_a   1.000
_cell.length_b   1.000
_cell.length_c   1.000
_cell.angle_alpha   90.00
_cell.angle_beta   90.00
_cell.angle_gamma   90.00
#
_symmetry.space_group_name_H-M   'P 1'
#
loop_
_entity.id
_entity.type
_entity.pdbx_description
1 polymer ?
#
loop_
_entity_poly.entity_id
_entity_poly.type
_entity_poly.pdbx_seq_one_letter_code
_entity_poly.pdbx_strand_id
1 'polypeptide(L)'
;MSVRPTTSDELRAMWLRFFQSKGHAVIPSASVIPENDPTVLFTTAGMHPLVPYLMGQKHPAGSRLCDVQKCIRTGDIDEVGDASHLTFFEMLGNWSLGDYFKKEAIAWSWEFLTSPEWLGLDPDRLAFSVFAGEPENGIPRDDEAAGYWRANGVKDDHIFFLPRENNWWGPAGQTGPCGPDTEMFIITDKAPCGPDCSPACGCGRYLEIWNDVFMQYHKNADGTFEPMAHKNVDTGMGLERTICVLNGKQTVYDTDAFTGILQRIAELSGKTYGADEQTTRAFRIIADHMRTATMILGDPRGVSPSNVDQGYVLRRLIRRAVRFGMELGMGEGFTCEIAKVIIAQYREVYPELKQNEAFVLEQLKLEEARFARTLRQGEKEFAKMVARMDGGTVIDGVSAFKLYDTYGFPIEMTKELAAEHGLTVDEAGFAARFEQHQKTSHAGAEQRFKGGLADHSEQTARLHTATHLLHAALRKVLGDEVAQKGSNITAERLRFDFSFGRKMTKEEIAEVERLVNEAIAADVPVDMKETTVAEAKAEGAIGLFESKYGEKVRMYTMGPFSKEICGGPHANHTGELVSFKIQKEESSSAGVRRIKATIGAKAD
;
A
#
# COMPACT_ATOMS: atom_id res chain seq x y z
N MET A 1 15.84 2.49 -36.93
CA MET A 1 16.69 2.77 -35.76
C MET A 1 15.74 3.05 -34.62
N SER A 2 15.59 2.12 -33.69
CA SER A 2 14.83 2.37 -32.46
C SER A 2 15.67 3.33 -31.61
N VAL A 3 15.07 4.42 -31.15
CA VAL A 3 15.73 5.41 -30.30
C VAL A 3 15.60 4.91 -28.86
N ARG A 4 16.71 4.82 -28.12
CA ARG A 4 16.72 4.51 -26.68
C ARG A 4 15.69 5.38 -25.95
N PRO A 5 14.87 4.83 -25.03
CA PRO A 5 13.82 5.62 -24.41
C PRO A 5 14.44 6.72 -23.54
N THR A 6 13.91 7.93 -23.68
CA THR A 6 14.33 9.14 -22.98
C THR A 6 13.34 9.58 -21.91
N THR A 7 12.11 9.08 -21.98
CA THR A 7 11.06 9.30 -20.98
C THR A 7 10.57 7.99 -20.36
N SER A 8 9.94 8.12 -19.20
CA SER A 8 9.28 7.03 -18.49
C SER A 8 8.18 6.40 -19.34
N ASP A 9 7.40 7.20 -20.06
CA ASP A 9 6.33 6.68 -20.95
C ASP A 9 6.90 5.87 -22.12
N GLU A 10 8.00 6.31 -22.72
CA GLU A 10 8.69 5.57 -23.77
C GLU A 10 9.22 4.23 -23.25
N LEU A 11 9.76 4.21 -22.03
CA LEU A 11 10.25 2.98 -21.40
C LEU A 11 9.11 2.00 -21.08
N ARG A 12 7.98 2.47 -20.52
CA ARG A 12 6.76 1.65 -20.32
C ARG A 12 6.30 1.02 -21.63
N ALA A 13 6.12 1.83 -22.67
CA ALA A 13 5.64 1.36 -23.96
C ALA A 13 6.64 0.38 -24.62
N MET A 14 7.94 0.65 -24.49
CA MET A 14 8.99 -0.23 -25.00
C MET A 14 8.98 -1.59 -24.33
N TRP A 15 8.86 -1.63 -22.99
CA TRP A 15 8.77 -2.88 -22.22
C TRP A 15 7.57 -3.73 -22.63
N LEU A 16 6.38 -3.14 -22.64
CA LEU A 16 5.15 -3.86 -23.00
C LEU A 16 5.24 -4.43 -24.43
N ARG A 17 5.76 -3.64 -25.38
CA ARG A 17 5.98 -4.10 -26.76
C ARG A 17 7.01 -5.21 -26.84
N PHE A 18 8.10 -5.14 -26.08
CA PHE A 18 9.12 -6.18 -26.05
C PHE A 18 8.52 -7.51 -25.62
N PHE A 19 7.87 -7.58 -24.46
CA PHE A 19 7.31 -8.84 -23.96
C PHE A 19 6.09 -9.31 -24.75
N GLN A 20 5.29 -8.40 -25.30
CA GLN A 20 4.24 -8.78 -26.26
C GLN A 20 4.82 -9.48 -27.50
N SER A 21 5.99 -9.06 -27.98
CA SER A 21 6.69 -9.76 -29.09
C SER A 21 7.19 -11.17 -28.71
N LYS A 22 7.33 -11.47 -27.41
CA LYS A 22 7.67 -12.80 -26.88
C LYS A 22 6.43 -13.64 -26.52
N GLY A 23 5.24 -13.12 -26.83
CA GLY A 23 3.96 -13.81 -26.62
C GLY A 23 3.33 -13.60 -25.24
N HIS A 24 3.79 -12.60 -24.48
CA HIS A 24 3.17 -12.25 -23.20
C HIS A 24 1.90 -11.44 -23.43
N ALA A 25 0.86 -11.73 -22.65
CA ALA A 25 -0.32 -10.91 -22.57
C ALA A 25 -0.05 -9.69 -21.69
N VAL A 26 -0.33 -8.50 -22.21
CA VAL A 26 -0.30 -7.26 -21.43
C VAL A 26 -1.51 -7.24 -20.49
N ILE A 27 -1.27 -7.16 -19.19
CA ILE A 27 -2.32 -7.03 -18.16
C ILE A 27 -2.28 -5.63 -17.53
N PRO A 28 -3.42 -5.12 -17.02
CA PRO A 28 -3.43 -3.82 -16.35
C PRO A 28 -2.74 -3.90 -14.99
N SER A 29 -2.14 -2.80 -14.56
CA SER A 29 -1.62 -2.69 -13.19
C SER A 29 -2.75 -2.85 -12.17
N ALA A 30 -2.49 -3.64 -11.13
CA ALA A 30 -3.38 -3.78 -9.99
C ALA A 30 -3.33 -2.54 -9.06
N SER A 31 -4.32 -2.46 -8.18
CA SER A 31 -4.39 -1.46 -7.11
C SER A 31 -3.12 -1.45 -6.25
N VAL A 32 -2.71 -0.27 -5.77
CA VAL A 32 -1.64 -0.15 -4.77
C VAL A 32 -2.08 -0.66 -3.39
N ILE A 33 -3.38 -0.94 -3.21
CA ILE A 33 -3.95 -1.55 -2.01
C ILE A 33 -4.23 -3.03 -2.36
N PRO A 34 -3.63 -4.01 -1.64
CA PRO A 34 -3.80 -5.45 -1.91
C PRO A 34 -5.21 -5.96 -1.58
N GLU A 35 -5.85 -6.71 -2.49
CA GLU A 35 -7.26 -7.12 -2.34
C GLU A 35 -7.46 -8.17 -1.24
N ASN A 36 -6.56 -9.15 -1.15
CA ASN A 36 -6.72 -10.35 -0.32
C ASN A 36 -5.47 -10.71 0.48
N ASP A 37 -4.61 -9.74 0.76
CA ASP A 37 -3.39 -9.97 1.53
C ASP A 37 -3.41 -9.15 2.83
N PRO A 38 -3.68 -9.78 3.99
CA PRO A 38 -3.68 -9.09 5.28
C PRO A 38 -2.27 -8.86 5.83
N THR A 39 -1.22 -9.40 5.18
CA THR A 39 0.16 -9.33 5.69
C THR A 39 0.88 -8.06 5.28
N VAL A 40 0.40 -7.39 4.22
CA VAL A 40 0.99 -6.15 3.70
C VAL A 40 -0.06 -5.05 3.55
N LEU A 41 0.33 -3.81 3.85
CA LEU A 41 -0.56 -2.65 3.73
C LEU A 41 -0.73 -2.18 2.27
N PHE A 42 0.33 -2.31 1.47
CA PHE A 42 0.38 -1.88 0.08
C PHE A 42 0.98 -2.97 -0.82
N THR A 43 0.70 -2.88 -2.12
CA THR A 43 1.34 -3.71 -3.15
C THR A 43 2.81 -3.29 -3.26
N THR A 44 3.75 -4.16 -2.84
CA THR A 44 5.18 -3.81 -2.74
C THR A 44 6.05 -4.33 -3.90
N ALA A 45 5.48 -5.21 -4.73
CA ALA A 45 6.13 -5.83 -5.88
C ALA A 45 5.11 -6.21 -6.96
N GLY A 46 5.60 -6.36 -8.19
CA GLY A 46 4.82 -6.75 -9.37
C GLY A 46 4.10 -8.10 -9.20
N MET A 47 4.71 -9.04 -8.50
CA MET A 47 4.13 -10.37 -8.30
C MET A 47 3.03 -10.47 -7.25
N HIS A 48 2.87 -9.48 -6.36
CA HIS A 48 1.88 -9.55 -5.27
C HIS A 48 0.45 -9.86 -5.79
N PRO A 49 -0.07 -9.19 -6.84
CA PRO A 49 -1.37 -9.50 -7.43
C PRO A 49 -1.41 -10.87 -8.11
N LEU A 50 -0.25 -11.48 -8.39
CA LEU A 50 -0.09 -12.71 -9.15
C LEU A 50 0.17 -13.96 -8.29
N VAL A 51 0.33 -13.80 -6.97
CA VAL A 51 0.57 -14.91 -6.02
C VAL A 51 -0.36 -16.11 -6.24
N PRO A 52 -1.69 -15.96 -6.41
CA PRO A 52 -2.57 -17.12 -6.63
C PRO A 52 -2.20 -17.93 -7.87
N TYR A 53 -1.75 -17.26 -8.94
CA TYR A 53 -1.39 -17.90 -10.19
C TYR A 53 0.00 -18.54 -10.15
N LEU A 54 0.93 -17.91 -9.43
CA LEU A 54 2.25 -18.49 -9.12
C LEU A 54 2.13 -19.75 -8.24
N MET A 55 1.06 -19.85 -7.44
CA MET A 55 0.67 -21.06 -6.69
C MET A 55 -0.04 -22.12 -7.54
N GLY A 56 -0.22 -21.90 -8.85
CA GLY A 56 -0.76 -22.87 -9.81
C GLY A 56 -2.20 -22.61 -10.27
N GLN A 57 -2.86 -21.54 -9.83
CA GLN A 57 -4.13 -21.14 -10.44
C GLN A 57 -3.89 -20.66 -11.89
N LYS A 58 -4.85 -20.94 -12.78
CA LYS A 58 -4.76 -20.46 -14.16
C LYS A 58 -5.14 -18.99 -14.25
N HIS A 59 -4.31 -18.19 -14.88
CA HIS A 59 -4.63 -16.79 -15.19
C HIS A 59 -5.47 -16.71 -16.48
N PRO A 60 -6.54 -15.89 -16.53
CA PRO A 60 -7.43 -15.81 -17.69
C PRO A 60 -6.74 -15.34 -18.98
N ALA A 61 -5.67 -14.55 -18.86
CA ALA A 61 -4.89 -14.05 -20.00
C ALA A 61 -3.81 -15.03 -20.50
N GLY A 62 -3.68 -16.21 -19.90
CA GLY A 62 -2.70 -17.23 -20.29
C GLY A 62 -1.54 -17.39 -19.31
N SER A 63 -0.47 -18.06 -19.75
CA SER A 63 0.69 -18.44 -18.91
C SER A 63 1.88 -17.49 -19.01
N ARG A 64 1.83 -16.49 -19.90
CA ARG A 64 2.86 -15.45 -20.06
C ARG A 64 2.21 -14.09 -19.89
N LEU A 65 2.65 -13.32 -18.90
CA LEU A 65 2.03 -12.05 -18.53
C LEU A 65 3.09 -10.95 -18.45
N CYS A 66 2.76 -9.72 -18.80
CA CYS A 66 3.62 -8.57 -18.52
C CYS A 66 2.79 -7.33 -18.17
N ASP A 67 3.32 -6.46 -17.33
CA ASP A 67 2.71 -5.18 -16.99
C ASP A 67 3.74 -4.13 -16.55
N VAL A 68 3.22 -2.99 -16.09
CA VAL A 68 3.96 -1.99 -15.30
C VAL A 68 3.20 -1.76 -14.00
N GLN A 69 3.60 -2.46 -12.94
CA GLN A 69 2.90 -2.47 -11.66
C GLN A 69 3.27 -1.26 -10.80
N LYS A 70 2.27 -0.53 -10.32
CA LYS A 70 2.39 0.46 -9.24
C LYS A 70 2.80 -0.22 -7.93
N CYS A 71 3.92 0.20 -7.34
CA CYS A 71 4.42 -0.34 -6.09
C CYS A 71 4.60 0.75 -5.03
N ILE A 72 4.32 0.42 -3.77
CA ILE A 72 4.61 1.30 -2.63
C ILE A 72 5.42 0.51 -1.60
N ARG A 73 6.55 1.08 -1.18
CA ARG A 73 7.39 0.59 -0.08
C ARG A 73 7.56 1.68 0.96
N THR A 74 7.33 1.32 2.22
CA THR A 74 7.39 2.25 3.35
C THR A 74 8.52 1.92 4.33
N GLY A 75 9.28 0.85 4.06
CA GLY A 75 10.45 0.48 4.86
C GLY A 75 11.51 1.57 4.83
N ASP A 76 11.75 2.11 3.62
CA ASP A 76 12.80 3.10 3.37
C ASP A 76 12.27 4.55 3.36
N ILE A 77 11.17 4.80 4.10
CA ILE A 77 10.52 6.11 4.08
C ILE A 77 11.43 7.20 4.63
N ASP A 78 12.32 6.88 5.59
CA ASP A 78 13.16 7.86 6.27
C ASP A 78 14.38 8.28 5.42
N GLU A 79 14.79 7.40 4.50
CA GLU A 79 15.85 7.53 3.50
C GLU A 79 15.45 8.41 2.31
N VAL A 80 14.14 8.55 2.07
CA VAL A 80 13.60 9.44 1.03
C VAL A 80 14.16 10.86 1.19
N GLY A 81 14.61 11.43 0.08
CA GLY A 81 15.36 12.69 0.04
C GLY A 81 16.81 12.51 -0.40
N ASP A 82 17.31 11.28 -0.41
CA ASP A 82 18.61 10.93 -0.97
C ASP A 82 18.60 10.88 -2.52
N ALA A 83 19.53 10.17 -3.17
CA ALA A 83 19.60 10.13 -4.62
C ALA A 83 18.66 9.11 -5.29
N SER A 84 18.09 8.14 -4.55
CA SER A 84 17.51 6.94 -5.16
C SER A 84 16.29 6.32 -4.47
N HIS A 85 16.03 6.60 -3.19
CA HIS A 85 14.92 5.99 -2.45
C HIS A 85 13.60 6.70 -2.75
N LEU A 86 12.59 5.90 -3.03
CA LEU A 86 11.24 6.34 -3.37
C LEU A 86 10.21 5.54 -2.57
N THR A 87 9.13 6.18 -2.12
CA THR A 87 8.05 5.46 -1.46
C THR A 87 7.09 4.83 -2.47
N PHE A 88 6.86 5.48 -3.60
CA PHE A 88 6.15 4.93 -4.76
C PHE A 88 7.14 4.76 -5.91
N PHE A 89 7.04 3.67 -6.64
CA PHE A 89 7.79 3.44 -7.87
C PHE A 89 7.01 2.47 -8.75
N GLU A 90 7.41 2.38 -10.03
CA GLU A 90 6.82 1.44 -10.96
C GLU A 90 7.76 0.29 -11.24
N MET A 91 7.23 -0.92 -11.12
CA MET A 91 7.94 -2.15 -11.39
C MET A 91 7.46 -2.72 -12.72
N LEU A 92 8.35 -2.74 -13.71
CA LEU A 92 8.11 -3.38 -14.99
C LEU A 92 8.30 -4.88 -14.78
N GLY A 93 7.23 -5.65 -14.95
CA GLY A 93 7.23 -7.08 -14.66
C GLY A 93 6.87 -7.94 -15.86
N ASN A 94 7.47 -9.13 -15.92
CA ASN A 94 7.08 -10.21 -16.81
C ASN A 94 7.06 -11.54 -16.05
N TRP A 95 6.06 -12.36 -16.29
CA TRP A 95 5.84 -13.60 -15.57
C TRP A 95 5.74 -14.80 -16.50
N SER A 96 6.32 -15.91 -16.06
CA SER A 96 6.08 -17.25 -16.58
C SER A 96 5.31 -18.03 -15.53
N LEU A 97 4.10 -18.46 -15.88
CA LEU A 97 3.27 -19.33 -15.05
C LEU A 97 3.39 -20.77 -15.56
N GLY A 98 4.57 -21.37 -15.37
CA GLY A 98 4.85 -22.74 -15.79
C GLY A 98 5.15 -22.95 -17.28
N ASP A 99 5.55 -21.91 -18.02
CA ASP A 99 5.76 -21.99 -19.48
C ASP A 99 7.24 -21.98 -19.89
N TYR A 100 7.96 -20.88 -19.64
CA TYR A 100 9.41 -20.76 -19.82
C TYR A 100 10.13 -20.64 -18.47
N PHE A 101 11.46 -20.78 -18.46
CA PHE A 101 12.26 -20.67 -17.24
C PHE A 101 13.56 -19.91 -17.49
N LYS A 102 14.63 -20.25 -16.76
CA LYS A 102 15.93 -19.54 -16.75
C LYS A 102 16.51 -19.25 -18.13
N LYS A 103 16.51 -20.24 -19.03
CA LYS A 103 17.16 -20.13 -20.34
C LYS A 103 16.55 -18.98 -21.16
N GLU A 104 15.23 -19.00 -21.33
CA GLU A 104 14.51 -17.98 -22.09
C GLU A 104 14.49 -16.65 -21.35
N ALA A 105 14.25 -16.67 -20.02
CA ALA A 105 14.22 -15.45 -19.19
C ALA A 105 15.53 -14.68 -19.33
N ILE A 106 16.67 -15.32 -19.06
CA ILE A 106 18.00 -14.69 -19.13
C ILE A 106 18.34 -14.23 -20.56
N ALA A 107 17.97 -15.01 -21.58
CA ALA A 107 18.19 -14.61 -22.97
C ALA A 107 17.37 -13.35 -23.35
N TRP A 108 16.12 -13.25 -22.91
CA TRP A 108 15.30 -12.05 -23.15
C TRP A 108 15.76 -10.87 -22.31
N SER A 109 16.19 -11.09 -21.06
CA SER A 109 16.79 -10.06 -20.23
C SER A 109 18.04 -9.47 -20.86
N TRP A 110 18.93 -10.32 -21.38
CA TRP A 110 20.10 -9.90 -22.15
C TRP A 110 19.72 -9.11 -23.42
N GLU A 111 18.77 -9.63 -24.21
CA GLU A 111 18.30 -8.99 -25.43
C GLU A 111 17.75 -7.59 -25.15
N PHE A 112 16.89 -7.44 -24.14
CA PHE A 112 16.29 -6.16 -23.79
C PHE A 112 17.33 -5.14 -23.35
N LEU A 113 18.29 -5.56 -22.51
CA LEU A 113 19.35 -4.70 -22.01
C LEU A 113 20.32 -4.25 -23.11
N THR A 114 20.77 -5.17 -23.97
CA THR A 114 21.95 -4.92 -24.83
C THR A 114 21.63 -4.67 -26.30
N SER A 115 20.46 -5.11 -26.79
CA SER A 115 20.12 -4.94 -28.20
C SER A 115 19.95 -3.45 -28.55
N PRO A 116 20.53 -2.97 -29.67
CA PRO A 116 20.32 -1.60 -30.14
C PRO A 116 18.87 -1.33 -30.58
N GLU A 117 18.03 -2.36 -30.68
CA GLU A 117 16.59 -2.20 -30.92
C GLU A 117 15.80 -1.79 -29.65
N TRP A 118 16.37 -2.07 -28.47
CA TRP A 118 15.76 -1.86 -27.16
C TRP A 118 16.55 -0.81 -26.37
N LEU A 119 17.19 -1.20 -25.25
CA LEU A 119 17.94 -0.26 -24.42
C LEU A 119 19.34 0.04 -24.97
N GLY A 120 19.96 -0.93 -25.66
CA GLY A 120 21.29 -0.79 -26.25
C GLY A 120 22.36 -0.40 -25.23
N LEU A 121 22.27 -0.89 -24.00
CA LEU A 121 23.27 -0.68 -22.95
C LEU A 121 24.57 -1.37 -23.34
N ASP A 122 25.68 -0.76 -22.94
CA ASP A 122 27.01 -1.33 -23.14
C ASP A 122 27.16 -2.61 -22.28
N PRO A 123 27.37 -3.79 -22.89
CA PRO A 123 27.60 -5.05 -22.17
C PRO A 123 28.71 -4.96 -21.11
N ASP A 124 29.76 -4.17 -21.35
CA ASP A 124 30.89 -4.01 -20.44
C ASP A 124 30.55 -3.12 -19.22
N ARG A 125 29.34 -2.57 -19.17
CA ARG A 125 28.82 -1.85 -18.02
C ARG A 125 27.77 -2.62 -17.22
N LEU A 126 27.52 -3.88 -17.57
CA LEU A 126 26.55 -4.73 -16.90
C LEU A 126 27.26 -5.75 -16.01
N ALA A 127 26.76 -5.96 -14.80
CA ALA A 127 27.16 -7.03 -13.91
C ALA A 127 25.94 -7.82 -13.46
N PHE A 128 26.14 -9.09 -13.10
CA PHE A 128 25.06 -10.03 -12.81
C PHE A 128 25.36 -10.79 -11.52
N SER A 129 24.40 -10.83 -10.60
CA SER A 129 24.49 -11.70 -9.43
C SER A 129 23.75 -13.02 -9.68
N VAL A 130 24.20 -14.11 -9.07
CA VAL A 130 23.56 -15.43 -9.12
C VAL A 130 23.70 -16.12 -7.76
N PHE A 131 22.74 -16.97 -7.41
CA PHE A 131 22.73 -17.63 -6.10
C PHE A 131 23.94 -18.55 -5.87
N ALA A 132 24.68 -18.31 -4.78
CA ALA A 132 25.87 -19.07 -4.37
C ALA A 132 25.58 -20.48 -3.86
N GLY A 133 24.31 -20.82 -3.61
CA GLY A 133 23.91 -22.08 -3.02
C GLY A 133 23.80 -22.01 -1.50
N GLU A 134 23.08 -22.97 -0.93
CA GLU A 134 22.94 -23.15 0.51
C GLU A 134 22.97 -24.66 0.83
N PRO A 135 24.18 -25.25 0.91
CA PRO A 135 24.34 -26.69 1.11
C PRO A 135 23.68 -27.21 2.38
N GLU A 136 23.59 -26.38 3.43
CA GLU A 136 22.96 -26.72 4.72
C GLU A 136 21.47 -27.06 4.56
N ASN A 137 20.79 -26.43 3.60
CA ASN A 137 19.39 -26.68 3.26
C ASN A 137 19.23 -27.59 2.02
N GLY A 138 20.33 -28.18 1.54
CA GLY A 138 20.32 -29.05 0.35
C GLY A 138 20.07 -28.30 -0.97
N ILE A 139 20.26 -26.98 -0.99
CA ILE A 139 19.98 -26.14 -2.16
C ILE A 139 21.31 -25.89 -2.90
N PRO A 140 21.45 -26.33 -4.16
CA PRO A 140 22.69 -26.17 -4.91
C PRO A 140 22.91 -24.71 -5.34
N ARG A 141 24.17 -24.40 -5.67
CA ARG A 141 24.55 -23.17 -6.36
C ARG A 141 23.86 -23.09 -7.73
N ASP A 142 23.49 -21.88 -8.16
CA ASP A 142 22.80 -21.68 -9.44
C ASP A 142 23.78 -21.58 -10.62
N ASP A 143 24.51 -22.66 -10.88
CA ASP A 143 25.41 -22.78 -12.03
C ASP A 143 24.67 -22.74 -13.38
N GLU A 144 23.37 -23.03 -13.37
CA GLU A 144 22.51 -22.99 -14.56
C GLU A 144 22.31 -21.56 -15.05
N ALA A 145 21.89 -20.64 -14.16
CA ALA A 145 21.74 -19.23 -14.49
C ALA A 145 23.07 -18.60 -14.95
N ALA A 146 24.15 -18.88 -14.22
CA ALA A 146 25.49 -18.43 -14.58
C ALA A 146 25.93 -18.96 -15.97
N GLY A 147 25.59 -20.20 -16.30
CA GLY A 147 25.83 -20.79 -17.62
C GLY A 147 25.08 -20.08 -18.75
N TYR A 148 23.82 -19.70 -18.53
CA TYR A 148 23.04 -18.96 -19.53
C TYR A 148 23.54 -17.52 -19.73
N TRP A 149 24.00 -16.83 -18.68
CA TRP A 149 24.65 -15.53 -18.84
C TRP A 149 25.92 -15.63 -19.69
N ARG A 150 26.79 -16.62 -19.42
CA ARG A 150 27.98 -16.88 -20.26
C ARG A 150 27.62 -17.17 -21.72
N ALA A 151 26.56 -17.96 -21.94
CA ALA A 151 26.11 -18.29 -23.29
C ALA A 151 25.63 -17.06 -24.08
N ASN A 152 25.17 -16.01 -23.39
CA ASN A 152 24.81 -14.72 -23.98
C ASN A 152 26.02 -13.76 -24.17
N GLY A 153 27.21 -14.15 -23.71
CA GLY A 153 28.45 -13.39 -23.90
C GLY A 153 28.91 -12.59 -22.67
N VAL A 154 28.29 -12.79 -21.51
CA VAL A 154 28.74 -12.15 -20.25
C VAL A 154 30.09 -12.75 -19.81
N LYS A 155 31.03 -11.87 -19.43
CA LYS A 155 32.36 -12.25 -18.94
C LYS A 155 32.28 -12.79 -17.52
N ASP A 156 33.18 -13.70 -17.15
CA ASP A 156 33.19 -14.32 -15.81
C ASP A 156 33.42 -13.31 -14.68
N ASP A 157 34.22 -12.27 -14.91
CA ASP A 157 34.47 -11.19 -13.94
C ASP A 157 33.29 -10.21 -13.77
N HIS A 158 32.21 -10.43 -14.53
CA HIS A 158 30.94 -9.71 -14.41
C HIS A 158 29.83 -10.58 -13.80
N ILE A 159 30.11 -11.84 -13.45
CA ILE A 159 29.16 -12.77 -12.83
C ILE A 159 29.58 -13.04 -11.38
N PHE A 160 28.73 -12.70 -10.42
CA PHE A 160 29.01 -12.76 -9.00
C PHE A 160 28.10 -13.79 -8.31
N PHE A 161 28.68 -14.81 -7.68
CA PHE A 161 27.91 -15.72 -6.85
C PHE A 161 27.73 -15.12 -5.46
N LEU A 162 26.49 -14.79 -5.07
CA LEU A 162 26.18 -14.14 -3.80
C LEU A 162 25.32 -15.02 -2.88
N PRO A 163 25.44 -14.86 -1.54
CA PRO A 163 24.70 -15.65 -0.57
C PRO A 163 23.18 -15.40 -0.63
N ARG A 164 22.44 -16.18 0.17
CA ARG A 164 20.97 -16.14 0.29
C ARG A 164 20.40 -14.76 0.58
N GLU A 165 21.08 -13.95 1.38
CA GLU A 165 20.64 -12.58 1.69
C GLU A 165 20.57 -11.68 0.46
N ASN A 166 21.30 -12.01 -0.61
CA ASN A 166 21.27 -11.29 -1.88
C ASN A 166 20.43 -12.03 -2.93
N ASN A 167 20.69 -13.33 -3.12
CA ASN A 167 20.15 -14.04 -4.29
C ASN A 167 19.10 -15.13 -3.99
N TRP A 168 18.21 -14.87 -3.02
CA TRP A 168 17.10 -15.77 -2.74
C TRP A 168 15.83 -15.00 -2.46
N TRP A 169 14.77 -15.34 -3.18
CA TRP A 169 13.48 -14.71 -3.01
C TRP A 169 12.46 -15.65 -2.36
N GLY A 170 11.75 -15.12 -1.36
CA GLY A 170 10.49 -15.66 -0.85
C GLY A 170 10.57 -16.75 0.22
N PRO A 171 9.40 -17.33 0.57
CA PRO A 171 8.09 -17.04 -0.03
C PRO A 171 7.48 -15.69 0.42
N ALA A 172 6.44 -15.23 -0.28
CA ALA A 172 5.69 -14.01 0.07
C ALA A 172 5.05 -14.05 1.48
N GLY A 173 4.97 -15.24 2.10
CA GLY A 173 4.44 -15.45 3.44
C GLY A 173 5.30 -16.42 4.26
N GLN A 174 4.68 -17.21 5.15
CA GLN A 174 5.41 -18.23 5.90
C GLN A 174 5.73 -19.47 5.05
N THR A 175 4.86 -19.77 4.09
CA THR A 175 4.95 -20.88 3.14
C THR A 175 4.67 -20.39 1.72
N GLY A 176 5.05 -21.17 0.72
CA GLY A 176 4.73 -20.88 -0.68
C GLY A 176 5.91 -21.00 -1.64
N PRO A 177 5.70 -20.62 -2.92
CA PRO A 177 6.75 -20.58 -3.94
C PRO A 177 7.92 -19.67 -3.56
N CYS A 178 9.13 -20.15 -3.79
CA CYS A 178 10.38 -19.45 -3.55
C CYS A 178 11.49 -20.02 -4.45
N GLY A 179 12.64 -19.35 -4.49
CA GLY A 179 13.77 -19.84 -5.25
C GLY A 179 14.94 -18.86 -5.35
N PRO A 180 16.01 -19.30 -6.02
CA PRO A 180 17.12 -18.40 -6.35
C PRO A 180 16.66 -17.34 -7.34
N ASP A 181 17.36 -16.24 -7.38
CA ASP A 181 17.21 -15.23 -8.43
C ASP A 181 18.59 -14.86 -9.02
N THR A 182 18.53 -14.05 -10.07
CA THR A 182 19.68 -13.37 -10.65
C THR A 182 19.32 -11.90 -10.80
N GLU A 183 20.21 -11.01 -10.38
CA GLU A 183 19.98 -9.57 -10.45
C GLU A 183 20.94 -8.93 -11.44
N MET A 184 20.49 -7.88 -12.13
CA MET A 184 21.21 -7.16 -13.16
C MET A 184 21.56 -5.76 -12.66
N PHE A 185 22.85 -5.43 -12.74
CA PHE A 185 23.42 -4.20 -12.21
C PHE A 185 24.06 -3.38 -13.31
N ILE A 186 23.97 -2.07 -13.15
CA ILE A 186 24.81 -1.10 -13.85
C ILE A 186 26.08 -0.87 -13.04
N ILE A 187 27.23 -1.05 -13.69
CA ILE A 187 28.53 -0.64 -13.17
C ILE A 187 28.64 0.89 -13.38
N THR A 188 28.61 1.62 -12.27
CA THR A 188 28.75 3.07 -12.24
C THR A 188 30.23 3.48 -12.33
N ASP A 189 30.48 4.76 -12.55
CA ASP A 189 31.85 5.30 -12.62
C ASP A 189 32.54 5.37 -11.25
N LYS A 190 31.85 4.96 -10.17
CA LYS A 190 32.41 4.94 -8.82
C LYS A 190 33.49 3.86 -8.70
N ALA A 191 34.68 4.24 -8.23
CA ALA A 191 35.78 3.31 -8.04
C ALA A 191 35.41 2.14 -7.09
N PRO A 192 36.04 0.95 -7.25
CA PRO A 192 35.82 -0.17 -6.33
C PRO A 192 36.15 0.24 -4.89
N CYS A 193 35.32 -0.18 -3.93
CA CYS A 193 35.58 0.10 -2.51
C CYS A 193 36.67 -0.81 -1.89
N GLY A 194 37.23 -1.73 -2.68
CA GLY A 194 38.27 -2.67 -2.27
C GLY A 194 38.50 -3.73 -3.35
N PRO A 195 39.43 -4.68 -3.12
CA PRO A 195 39.72 -5.78 -4.05
C PRO A 195 38.53 -6.73 -4.23
N ASP A 196 37.70 -6.89 -3.19
CA ASP A 196 36.53 -7.78 -3.19
C ASP A 196 35.22 -7.02 -3.45
N CYS A 197 35.28 -5.85 -4.09
CA CYS A 197 34.10 -5.05 -4.39
C CYS A 197 33.17 -5.83 -5.34
N SER A 198 31.92 -5.99 -4.93
CA SER A 198 30.92 -6.78 -5.64
C SER A 198 29.53 -6.10 -5.55
N PRO A 199 28.52 -6.61 -6.27
CA PRO A 199 27.15 -6.12 -6.14
C PRO A 199 26.56 -6.21 -4.73
N ALA A 200 27.08 -7.08 -3.86
CA ALA A 200 26.65 -7.15 -2.45
C ALA A 200 27.09 -5.91 -1.62
N CYS A 201 27.96 -5.06 -2.16
CA CYS A 201 28.45 -3.88 -1.44
C CYS A 201 27.47 -2.70 -1.54
N GLY A 202 27.13 -2.07 -0.41
CA GLY A 202 26.41 -0.78 -0.37
C GLY A 202 27.24 0.43 -0.83
N CYS A 203 28.34 0.22 -1.56
CA CYS A 203 29.26 1.28 -1.95
C CYS A 203 28.74 2.15 -3.10
N GLY A 204 27.70 1.73 -3.84
CA GLY A 204 27.13 2.48 -4.97
C GLY A 204 27.89 2.33 -6.30
N ARG A 205 28.85 1.40 -6.39
CA ARG A 205 29.48 1.01 -7.67
C ARG A 205 28.54 0.18 -8.55
N TYR A 206 27.69 -0.63 -7.93
CA TYR A 206 26.72 -1.46 -8.61
C TYR A 206 25.32 -0.94 -8.27
N LEU A 207 24.56 -0.53 -9.28
CA LEU A 207 23.17 -0.11 -9.15
C LEU A 207 22.27 -1.17 -9.77
N GLU A 208 21.50 -1.85 -8.93
CA GLU A 208 20.51 -2.83 -9.36
C GLU A 208 19.37 -2.14 -10.12
N ILE A 209 19.05 -2.64 -11.31
CA ILE A 209 17.95 -2.13 -12.14
C ILE A 209 16.87 -3.17 -12.41
N TRP A 210 17.18 -4.46 -12.30
CA TRP A 210 16.28 -5.56 -12.66
C TRP A 210 16.69 -6.84 -11.94
N ASN A 211 15.74 -7.72 -11.66
CA ASN A 211 15.96 -9.09 -11.22
C ASN A 211 15.03 -10.09 -11.93
N ASP A 212 15.52 -11.34 -12.09
CA ASP A 212 14.78 -12.51 -12.52
C ASP A 212 14.75 -13.56 -11.38
N VAL A 213 13.59 -13.74 -10.76
CA VAL A 213 13.33 -14.73 -9.71
C VAL A 213 12.86 -16.04 -10.31
N PHE A 214 13.55 -17.13 -9.95
CA PHE A 214 13.30 -18.47 -10.46
C PHE A 214 12.63 -19.34 -9.41
N MET A 215 11.32 -19.16 -9.25
CA MET A 215 10.53 -19.95 -8.30
C MET A 215 10.48 -21.42 -8.73
N GLN A 216 11.23 -22.25 -8.01
CA GLN A 216 11.35 -23.69 -8.28
C GLN A 216 11.27 -24.55 -7.03
N TYR A 217 11.11 -23.93 -5.86
CA TYR A 217 10.90 -24.59 -4.58
C TYR A 217 9.61 -24.09 -3.93
N HIS A 218 8.98 -24.94 -3.15
CA HIS A 218 7.91 -24.59 -2.23
C HIS A 218 8.46 -24.70 -0.81
N LYS A 219 8.40 -23.61 -0.04
CA LYS A 219 8.74 -23.62 1.38
C LYS A 219 7.53 -24.13 2.19
N ASN A 220 7.75 -25.19 2.94
CA ASN A 220 6.76 -25.78 3.83
C ASN A 220 6.72 -25.09 5.20
N ALA A 221 5.66 -25.36 5.96
CA ALA A 221 5.46 -24.76 7.29
C ALA A 221 6.52 -25.17 8.32
N ASP A 222 7.16 -26.33 8.13
CA ASP A 222 8.26 -26.82 8.95
C ASP A 222 9.63 -26.24 8.55
N GLY A 223 9.66 -25.35 7.55
CA GLY A 223 10.87 -24.72 7.04
C GLY A 223 11.61 -25.50 5.95
N THR A 224 11.14 -26.70 5.58
CA THR A 224 11.74 -27.50 4.49
C THR A 224 11.38 -26.94 3.11
N PHE A 225 12.17 -27.30 2.10
CA PHE A 225 11.99 -26.88 0.71
C PHE A 225 11.76 -28.09 -0.20
N GLU A 226 10.66 -28.07 -0.95
CA GLU A 226 10.32 -29.12 -1.91
C GLU A 226 10.37 -28.59 -3.34
N PRO A 227 10.92 -29.33 -4.32
CA PRO A 227 10.87 -28.91 -5.72
C PRO A 227 9.42 -28.75 -6.22
N MET A 228 9.15 -27.66 -6.93
CA MET A 228 7.84 -27.41 -7.52
C MET A 228 7.62 -28.23 -8.79
N ALA A 229 6.39 -28.72 -8.98
CA ALA A 229 5.98 -29.40 -10.21
C ALA A 229 5.98 -28.45 -11.43
N HIS A 230 5.60 -27.20 -11.22
CA HIS A 230 5.66 -26.14 -12.22
C HIS A 230 6.58 -25.04 -11.70
N LYS A 231 7.63 -24.73 -12.46
CA LYS A 231 8.55 -23.65 -12.14
C LYS A 231 8.02 -22.35 -12.73
N ASN A 232 8.16 -21.25 -12.00
CA ASN A 232 7.72 -19.94 -12.45
C ASN A 232 8.90 -18.98 -12.60
N VAL A 233 8.70 -17.97 -13.43
CA VAL A 233 9.57 -16.80 -13.51
C VAL A 233 8.77 -15.60 -13.05
N ASP A 234 9.35 -14.83 -12.14
CA ASP A 234 8.89 -13.53 -11.71
C ASP A 234 10.03 -12.53 -11.93
N THR A 235 9.73 -11.35 -12.44
CA THR A 235 10.75 -10.34 -12.69
C THR A 235 10.30 -8.97 -12.22
N GLY A 236 11.26 -8.12 -11.87
CA GLY A 236 10.99 -6.75 -11.47
C GLY A 236 12.08 -5.79 -11.91
N MET A 237 11.84 -5.02 -12.97
CA MET A 237 12.70 -3.91 -13.35
C MET A 237 12.18 -2.60 -12.75
N GLY A 238 13.03 -1.83 -12.08
CA GLY A 238 12.67 -0.53 -11.52
C GLY A 238 12.63 0.54 -12.61
N LEU A 239 11.46 1.11 -12.88
CA LEU A 239 11.27 2.13 -13.92
C LEU A 239 12.16 3.35 -13.68
N GLU A 240 12.09 3.92 -12.49
CA GLU A 240 12.76 5.17 -12.15
C GLU A 240 14.28 5.03 -12.15
N ARG A 241 14.81 3.89 -11.69
CA ARG A 241 16.25 3.62 -11.74
C ARG A 241 16.71 3.43 -13.19
N THR A 242 15.94 2.68 -13.98
CA THR A 242 16.30 2.39 -15.37
C THR A 242 16.31 3.66 -16.22
N ILE A 243 15.28 4.51 -16.13
CA ILE A 243 15.24 5.75 -16.90
C ILE A 243 16.30 6.77 -16.44
N CYS A 244 16.64 6.77 -15.14
CA CYS A 244 17.75 7.54 -14.58
C CYS A 244 19.08 7.15 -15.24
N VAL A 245 19.37 5.84 -15.30
CA VAL A 245 20.57 5.29 -15.94
C VAL A 245 20.62 5.62 -17.43
N LEU A 246 19.53 5.38 -18.16
CA LEU A 246 19.49 5.57 -19.61
C LEU A 246 19.75 7.02 -20.02
N ASN A 247 19.33 7.96 -19.17
CA ASN A 247 19.53 9.40 -19.35
C ASN A 247 20.81 9.94 -18.70
N GLY A 248 21.66 9.07 -18.12
CA GLY A 248 22.91 9.47 -17.47
C GLY A 248 22.72 10.42 -16.28
N LYS A 249 21.56 10.34 -15.61
CA LYS A 249 21.24 11.17 -14.45
C LYS A 249 21.89 10.61 -13.18
N GLN A 250 22.16 11.48 -12.23
CA GLN A 250 22.78 11.10 -10.95
C GLN A 250 21.75 10.69 -9.91
N THR A 251 20.49 11.08 -10.11
CA THR A 251 19.40 10.79 -9.18
C THR A 251 18.11 10.53 -9.94
N VAL A 252 17.26 9.66 -9.38
CA VAL A 252 15.93 9.36 -9.91
C VAL A 252 15.04 10.61 -10.01
N TYR A 253 15.31 11.63 -9.18
CA TYR A 253 14.57 12.89 -9.17
C TYR A 253 14.86 13.80 -10.37
N ASP A 254 15.95 13.57 -11.12
CA ASP A 254 16.31 14.35 -12.30
C ASP A 254 15.64 13.83 -13.60
N THR A 255 14.72 12.88 -13.46
CA THR A 255 14.01 12.22 -14.56
C THR A 255 12.68 12.91 -14.86
N ASP A 256 12.08 12.57 -16.00
CA ASP A 256 10.74 13.07 -16.37
C ASP A 256 9.67 12.69 -15.34
N ALA A 257 9.90 11.62 -14.56
CA ALA A 257 9.01 11.22 -13.47
C ALA A 257 8.83 12.30 -12.38
N PHE A 258 9.81 13.20 -12.21
CA PHE A 258 9.84 14.18 -11.11
C PHE A 258 10.07 15.63 -11.54
N THR A 259 10.73 15.88 -12.67
CA THR A 259 11.12 17.24 -13.09
C THR A 259 9.94 18.22 -13.15
N GLY A 260 8.76 17.80 -13.62
CA GLY A 260 7.55 18.62 -13.58
C GLY A 260 7.07 18.95 -12.16
N ILE A 261 7.17 17.99 -11.24
CA ILE A 261 6.84 18.17 -9.81
C ILE A 261 7.82 19.13 -9.15
N LEU A 262 9.12 18.94 -9.37
CA LEU A 262 10.19 19.80 -8.83
C LEU A 262 10.07 21.24 -9.33
N GLN A 263 9.75 21.43 -10.62
CA GLN A 263 9.48 22.74 -11.18
C GLN A 263 8.30 23.41 -10.46
N ARG A 264 7.21 22.67 -10.21
CA ARG A 264 6.06 23.22 -9.51
C ARG A 264 6.39 23.61 -8.06
N ILE A 265 7.22 22.83 -7.37
CA ILE A 265 7.72 23.17 -6.04
C ILE A 265 8.58 24.45 -6.09
N ALA A 266 9.44 24.59 -7.10
CA ALA A 266 10.26 25.80 -7.27
C ALA A 266 9.39 27.06 -7.45
N GLU A 267 8.34 26.98 -8.28
CA GLU A 267 7.39 28.07 -8.51
C GLU A 267 6.64 28.47 -7.23
N LEU A 268 6.18 27.48 -6.45
CA LEU A 268 5.38 27.72 -5.25
C LEU A 268 6.21 28.22 -4.06
N SER A 269 7.48 27.80 -3.97
CA SER A 269 8.39 28.18 -2.88
C SER A 269 9.25 29.41 -3.17
N GLY A 270 9.47 29.73 -4.45
CA GLY A 270 10.49 30.71 -4.87
C GLY A 270 11.93 30.24 -4.61
N LYS A 271 12.13 28.96 -4.28
CA LYS A 271 13.45 28.34 -4.05
C LYS A 271 13.93 27.60 -5.29
N THR A 272 15.23 27.34 -5.37
CA THR A 272 15.86 26.63 -6.50
C THR A 272 16.30 25.23 -6.09
N TYR A 273 15.84 24.21 -6.82
CA TYR A 273 16.31 22.83 -6.64
C TYR A 273 17.82 22.72 -6.90
N GLY A 274 18.57 22.07 -6.01
CA GLY A 274 20.03 21.94 -6.13
C GLY A 274 20.82 23.14 -5.60
N ALA A 275 20.18 24.15 -5.01
CA ALA A 275 20.89 25.32 -4.45
C ALA A 275 21.77 24.97 -3.25
N ASP A 276 21.27 24.09 -2.38
CA ASP A 276 21.96 23.56 -1.21
C ASP A 276 21.36 22.19 -0.84
N GLU A 277 22.05 21.43 0.02
CA GLU A 277 21.64 20.07 0.38
C GLU A 277 20.29 20.02 1.12
N GLN A 278 20.02 20.96 2.02
CA GLN A 278 18.78 21.01 2.79
C GLN A 278 17.58 21.30 1.89
N THR A 279 17.68 22.34 1.04
CA THR A 279 16.66 22.68 0.05
C THR A 279 16.45 21.51 -0.92
N THR A 280 17.53 20.87 -1.38
CA THR A 280 17.45 19.73 -2.31
C THR A 280 16.72 18.54 -1.69
N ARG A 281 17.05 18.20 -0.45
CA ARG A 281 16.39 17.13 0.31
C ARG A 281 14.90 17.42 0.52
N ALA A 282 14.55 18.65 0.90
CA ALA A 282 13.16 19.06 1.08
C ALA A 282 12.35 18.92 -0.22
N PHE A 283 12.88 19.39 -1.36
CA PHE A 283 12.24 19.23 -2.67
C PHE A 283 11.95 17.77 -3.01
N ARG A 284 12.94 16.89 -2.81
CA ARG A 284 12.83 15.45 -3.09
C ARG A 284 11.77 14.77 -2.23
N ILE A 285 11.75 15.07 -0.92
CA ILE A 285 10.75 14.52 0.02
C ILE A 285 9.34 14.97 -0.37
N ILE A 286 9.15 16.26 -0.66
CA ILE A 286 7.84 16.78 -1.07
C ILE A 286 7.40 16.10 -2.37
N ALA A 287 8.29 16.01 -3.37
CA ALA A 287 7.96 15.43 -4.66
C ALA A 287 7.58 13.95 -4.56
N ASP A 288 8.38 13.14 -3.87
CA ASP A 288 8.09 11.71 -3.64
C ASP A 288 6.79 11.52 -2.86
N HIS A 289 6.67 12.13 -1.68
CA HIS A 289 5.54 11.87 -0.81
C HIS A 289 4.22 12.38 -1.38
N MET A 290 4.24 13.50 -2.12
CA MET A 290 3.05 13.97 -2.83
C MET A 290 2.68 13.05 -4.00
N ARG A 291 3.66 12.50 -4.72
CA ARG A 291 3.43 11.48 -5.76
C ARG A 291 2.75 10.25 -5.18
N THR A 292 3.31 9.70 -4.10
CA THR A 292 2.75 8.53 -3.41
C THR A 292 1.38 8.79 -2.82
N ALA A 293 1.17 9.92 -2.14
CA ALA A 293 -0.12 10.28 -1.57
C ALA A 293 -1.20 10.43 -2.66
N THR A 294 -0.85 11.02 -3.81
CA THR A 294 -1.76 11.15 -4.96
C THR A 294 -2.13 9.78 -5.53
N MET A 295 -1.16 8.86 -5.63
CA MET A 295 -1.40 7.48 -6.08
C MET A 295 -2.33 6.70 -5.13
N ILE A 296 -2.13 6.82 -3.80
CA ILE A 296 -2.98 6.16 -2.81
C ILE A 296 -4.40 6.72 -2.83
N LEU A 297 -4.54 8.06 -2.87
CA LEU A 297 -5.84 8.74 -2.86
C LEU A 297 -6.62 8.50 -4.16
N GLY A 298 -5.92 8.48 -5.30
CA GLY A 298 -6.53 8.26 -6.61
C GLY A 298 -6.77 6.79 -6.95
N ASP A 299 -6.28 5.85 -6.14
CA ASP A 299 -6.50 4.42 -6.32
C ASP A 299 -8.00 4.08 -6.28
N PRO A 300 -8.50 3.13 -7.10
CA PRO A 300 -9.93 2.80 -7.14
C PRO A 300 -10.49 2.32 -5.80
N ARG A 301 -9.64 1.79 -4.91
CA ARG A 301 -10.05 1.33 -3.58
C ARG A 301 -10.06 2.44 -2.53
N GLY A 302 -9.56 3.62 -2.87
CA GLY A 302 -9.71 4.89 -2.14
C GLY A 302 -9.49 4.82 -0.63
N VAL A 303 -8.26 5.11 -0.17
CA VAL A 303 -7.96 5.26 1.27
C VAL A 303 -7.92 6.73 1.66
N SER A 304 -8.62 7.10 2.74
CA SER A 304 -8.55 8.44 3.33
C SER A 304 -7.54 8.51 4.47
N PRO A 305 -6.92 9.69 4.76
CA PRO A 305 -6.00 9.85 5.88
C PRO A 305 -6.63 9.47 7.23
N SER A 306 -6.00 8.54 7.96
CA SER A 306 -6.54 7.93 9.18
C SER A 306 -5.46 7.79 10.28
N ASN A 307 -5.83 7.26 11.46
CA ASN A 307 -4.88 6.94 12.54
C ASN A 307 -4.36 5.50 12.49
N VAL A 308 -4.82 4.68 11.54
CA VAL A 308 -4.55 3.24 11.46
C VAL A 308 -4.22 2.82 10.02
N ASP A 309 -3.44 1.75 9.90
CA ASP A 309 -3.15 1.01 8.67
C ASP A 309 -2.71 1.90 7.50
N GLN A 310 -3.22 1.66 6.28
CA GLN A 310 -2.88 2.45 5.09
C GLN A 310 -3.18 3.95 5.29
N GLY A 311 -4.25 4.27 6.01
CA GLY A 311 -4.64 5.64 6.29
C GLY A 311 -3.62 6.38 7.18
N TYR A 312 -2.94 5.66 8.08
CA TYR A 312 -1.84 6.20 8.88
C TYR A 312 -0.64 6.55 8.00
N VAL A 313 -0.24 5.63 7.10
CA VAL A 313 0.87 5.85 6.17
C VAL A 313 0.59 7.03 5.26
N LEU A 314 -0.60 7.07 4.64
CA LEU A 314 -1.02 8.18 3.79
C LEU A 314 -0.95 9.52 4.55
N ARG A 315 -1.44 9.54 5.78
CA ARG A 315 -1.34 10.71 6.64
C ARG A 315 0.11 11.11 6.93
N ARG A 316 1.00 10.16 7.24
CA ARG A 316 2.43 10.42 7.49
C ARG A 316 3.09 11.07 6.28
N LEU A 317 2.86 10.53 5.09
CA LEU A 317 3.38 11.05 3.81
C LEU A 317 2.93 12.50 3.59
N ILE A 318 1.62 12.77 3.64
CA ILE A 318 1.06 14.11 3.44
C ILE A 318 1.63 15.08 4.46
N ARG A 319 1.63 14.73 5.74
CA ARG A 319 2.10 15.63 6.80
C ARG A 319 3.57 15.97 6.64
N ARG A 320 4.42 14.99 6.32
CA ARG A 320 5.85 15.21 6.11
C ARG A 320 6.10 16.11 4.88
N ALA A 321 5.36 15.93 3.79
CA ALA A 321 5.38 16.87 2.67
C ALA A 321 4.92 18.28 3.08
N VAL A 322 3.86 18.41 3.90
CA VAL A 322 3.36 19.69 4.41
C VAL A 322 4.41 20.41 5.26
N ARG A 323 5.13 19.70 6.13
CA ARG A 323 6.20 20.28 6.95
C ARG A 323 7.30 20.87 6.09
N PHE A 324 7.92 20.08 5.21
CA PHE A 324 8.99 20.57 4.35
C PHE A 324 8.49 21.67 3.41
N GLY A 325 7.24 21.62 2.98
CA GLY A 325 6.67 22.68 2.17
C GLY A 325 6.52 24.02 2.91
N MET A 326 6.11 23.97 4.18
CA MET A 326 6.07 25.15 5.03
C MET A 326 7.47 25.68 5.35
N GLU A 327 8.46 24.81 5.55
CA GLU A 327 9.87 25.18 5.73
C GLU A 327 10.41 25.93 4.50
N LEU A 328 10.06 25.49 3.29
CA LEU A 328 10.39 26.19 2.05
C LEU A 328 9.59 27.49 1.83
N GLY A 329 8.65 27.81 2.72
CA GLY A 329 7.83 29.03 2.66
C GLY A 329 6.63 28.94 1.73
N MET A 330 6.18 27.74 1.34
CA MET A 330 4.99 27.57 0.50
C MET A 330 3.71 27.93 1.27
N GLY A 331 2.78 28.60 0.56
CA GLY A 331 1.47 28.98 1.09
C GLY A 331 0.47 27.83 1.15
N GLU A 332 -0.68 28.06 1.79
CA GLU A 332 -1.75 27.07 1.90
C GLU A 332 -2.28 26.64 0.52
N GLY A 333 -2.56 25.34 0.35
CA GLY A 333 -3.11 24.73 -0.85
C GLY A 333 -2.05 24.21 -1.83
N PHE A 334 -0.76 24.30 -1.48
CA PHE A 334 0.33 23.86 -2.35
C PHE A 334 0.26 22.35 -2.64
N THR A 335 -0.27 21.55 -1.71
CA THR A 335 -0.43 20.10 -1.89
C THR A 335 -1.36 19.76 -3.06
N CYS A 336 -2.46 20.52 -3.21
CA CYS A 336 -3.38 20.38 -4.34
C CYS A 336 -2.72 20.77 -5.66
N GLU A 337 -1.90 21.83 -5.67
CA GLU A 337 -1.22 22.30 -6.88
C GLU A 337 -0.17 21.30 -7.39
N ILE A 338 0.54 20.64 -6.47
CA ILE A 338 1.46 19.56 -6.81
C ILE A 338 0.69 18.32 -7.31
N ALA A 339 -0.39 17.93 -6.63
CA ALA A 339 -1.20 16.78 -7.01
C ALA A 339 -1.78 16.91 -8.42
N LYS A 340 -2.18 18.12 -8.85
CA LYS A 340 -2.64 18.38 -10.23
C LYS A 340 -1.57 18.07 -11.28
N VAL A 341 -0.31 18.38 -11.00
CA VAL A 341 0.81 18.05 -11.90
C VAL A 341 0.97 16.53 -12.02
N ILE A 342 0.93 15.82 -10.88
CA ILE A 342 1.01 14.36 -10.85
C ILE A 342 -0.16 13.72 -11.60
N ILE A 343 -1.39 14.16 -11.36
CA ILE A 343 -2.58 13.65 -12.06
C ILE A 343 -2.46 13.91 -13.57
N ALA A 344 -2.04 15.11 -13.97
CA ALA A 344 -1.86 15.44 -15.39
C ALA A 344 -0.80 14.55 -16.07
N GLN A 345 0.30 14.26 -15.37
CA GLN A 345 1.38 13.40 -15.86
C GLN A 345 0.94 11.94 -16.01
N TYR A 346 0.13 11.42 -15.09
CA TYR A 346 -0.19 9.99 -15.03
C TYR A 346 -1.57 9.60 -15.57
N ARG A 347 -2.48 10.54 -15.86
CA ARG A 347 -3.87 10.23 -16.23
C ARG A 347 -4.05 9.35 -17.48
N GLU A 348 -3.08 9.34 -18.39
CA GLU A 348 -3.17 8.50 -19.60
C GLU A 348 -2.82 7.04 -19.28
N VAL A 349 -1.90 6.81 -18.33
CA VAL A 349 -1.47 5.47 -17.88
C VAL A 349 -2.41 4.95 -16.79
N TYR A 350 -2.87 5.83 -15.89
CA TYR A 350 -3.76 5.54 -14.75
C TYR A 350 -4.99 6.47 -14.79
N PRO A 351 -6.00 6.19 -15.64
CA PRO A 351 -7.19 7.02 -15.80
C PRO A 351 -7.98 7.26 -14.52
N GLU A 352 -7.91 6.33 -13.56
CA GLU A 352 -8.52 6.44 -12.25
C GLU A 352 -8.07 7.69 -11.48
N LEU A 353 -6.83 8.16 -11.69
CA LEU A 353 -6.34 9.38 -11.04
C LEU A 353 -7.16 10.61 -11.47
N LYS A 354 -7.54 10.67 -12.76
CA LYS A 354 -8.39 11.74 -13.27
C LYS A 354 -9.84 11.56 -12.82
N GLN A 355 -10.34 10.33 -12.76
CA GLN A 355 -11.69 10.03 -12.28
C GLN A 355 -11.85 10.42 -10.81
N ASN A 356 -10.82 10.19 -9.99
CA ASN A 356 -10.80 10.47 -8.55
C ASN A 356 -10.21 11.83 -8.19
N GLU A 357 -9.89 12.70 -9.16
CA GLU A 357 -9.20 13.99 -8.93
C GLU A 357 -9.89 14.83 -7.86
N ALA A 358 -11.22 14.96 -7.91
CA ALA A 358 -11.97 15.75 -6.94
C ALA A 358 -11.77 15.25 -5.50
N PHE A 359 -11.81 13.93 -5.32
CA PHE A 359 -11.58 13.29 -4.03
C PHE A 359 -10.13 13.48 -3.55
N VAL A 360 -9.14 13.30 -4.44
CA VAL A 360 -7.73 13.53 -4.12
C VAL A 360 -7.50 14.96 -3.61
N LEU A 361 -7.98 15.95 -4.36
CA LEU A 361 -7.80 17.36 -4.01
C LEU A 361 -8.52 17.72 -2.71
N GLU A 362 -9.72 17.18 -2.46
CA GLU A 362 -10.45 17.40 -1.22
C GLU A 362 -9.70 16.83 -0.01
N GLN A 363 -9.23 15.58 -0.07
CA GLN A 363 -8.54 14.94 1.06
C GLN A 363 -7.20 15.63 1.38
N LEU A 364 -6.44 16.02 0.36
CA LEU A 364 -5.19 16.77 0.54
C LEU A 364 -5.45 18.12 1.20
N LYS A 365 -6.44 18.87 0.72
CA LYS A 365 -6.83 20.16 1.31
C LYS A 365 -7.24 20.03 2.77
N LEU A 366 -8.05 19.02 3.10
CA LEU A 366 -8.51 18.79 4.48
C LEU A 366 -7.34 18.44 5.41
N GLU A 367 -6.45 17.54 4.98
CA GLU A 367 -5.33 17.12 5.83
C GLU A 367 -4.25 18.22 5.94
N GLU A 368 -3.94 18.96 4.88
CA GLU A 368 -3.04 20.12 4.92
C GLU A 368 -3.55 21.17 5.90
N ALA A 369 -4.81 21.59 5.78
CA ALA A 369 -5.39 22.61 6.65
C ALA A 369 -5.44 22.16 8.12
N ARG A 370 -5.71 20.87 8.36
CA ARG A 370 -5.69 20.28 9.70
C ARG A 370 -4.27 20.29 10.26
N PHE A 371 -3.30 19.85 9.48
CA PHE A 371 -1.95 19.65 9.95
C PHE A 371 -1.16 20.95 10.10
N ALA A 372 -1.33 21.93 9.22
CA ALA A 372 -0.65 23.23 9.33
C ALA A 372 -0.88 23.91 10.70
N ARG A 373 -2.09 23.77 11.27
CA ARG A 373 -2.40 24.26 12.62
C ARG A 373 -1.65 23.47 13.70
N THR A 374 -1.66 22.15 13.59
CA THR A 374 -0.94 21.23 14.50
C THR A 374 0.56 21.48 14.47
N LEU A 375 1.14 21.65 13.28
CA LEU A 375 2.56 21.85 13.06
C LEU A 375 3.06 23.13 13.72
N ARG A 376 2.42 24.28 13.46
CA ARG A 376 2.81 25.58 14.07
C ARG A 376 2.82 25.51 15.60
N GLN A 377 1.83 24.81 16.19
CA GLN A 377 1.76 24.64 17.64
C GLN A 377 2.83 23.66 18.14
N GLY A 378 3.04 22.54 17.44
CA GLY A 378 4.04 21.53 17.76
C GLY A 378 5.47 22.07 17.71
N GLU A 379 5.85 22.78 16.64
CA GLU A 379 7.17 23.40 16.48
C GLU A 379 7.46 24.43 17.57
N LYS A 380 6.46 25.26 17.93
CA LYS A 380 6.60 26.22 19.02
C LYS A 380 6.87 25.54 20.36
N GLU A 381 6.18 24.43 20.64
CA GLU A 381 6.37 23.67 21.87
C GLU A 381 7.67 22.87 21.87
N PHE A 382 8.07 22.33 20.72
CA PHE A 382 9.38 21.69 20.51
C PHE A 382 10.53 22.67 20.75
N ALA A 383 10.48 23.87 20.16
CA ALA A 383 11.50 24.90 20.36
C ALA A 383 11.63 25.31 21.84
N LYS A 384 10.52 25.45 22.56
CA LYS A 384 10.55 25.71 24.02
C LYS A 384 11.16 24.56 24.82
N MET A 385 10.93 23.32 24.39
CA MET A 385 11.48 22.14 25.02
C MET A 385 13.00 22.10 24.85
N VAL A 386 13.48 22.24 23.61
CA VAL A 386 14.92 22.28 23.30
C VAL A 386 15.62 23.41 24.03
N ALA A 387 15.03 24.62 24.07
CA ALA A 387 15.61 25.75 24.78
C ALA A 387 15.71 25.57 26.31
N ARG A 388 15.01 24.59 26.89
CA ARG A 388 15.05 24.26 28.32
C ARG A 388 15.98 23.08 28.64
N MET A 389 16.60 22.48 27.64
CA MET A 389 17.54 21.38 27.83
C MET A 389 18.89 21.95 28.31
N ASP A 390 19.30 21.59 29.53
CA ASP A 390 20.62 21.94 30.09
C ASP A 390 21.72 21.03 29.50
N GLY A 391 22.05 21.23 28.22
CA GLY A 391 23.16 20.53 27.54
C GLY A 391 22.93 19.04 27.25
N GLY A 392 21.72 18.52 27.48
CA GLY A 392 21.35 17.15 27.10
C GLY A 392 21.17 17.00 25.59
N THR A 393 21.48 15.82 25.06
CA THR A 393 21.33 15.49 23.63
C THR A 393 20.12 14.62 23.32
N VAL A 394 19.33 14.25 24.33
CA VAL A 394 18.20 13.32 24.21
C VAL A 394 16.93 13.97 24.72
N ILE A 395 15.90 14.05 23.86
CA ILE A 395 14.53 14.40 24.24
C ILE A 395 13.91 13.17 24.91
N ASP A 396 13.52 13.29 26.17
CA ASP A 396 12.96 12.18 26.93
C ASP A 396 11.59 11.74 26.38
N GLY A 397 11.27 10.45 26.59
CA GLY A 397 10.04 9.86 26.07
C GLY A 397 8.75 10.50 26.60
N VAL A 398 8.77 11.13 27.79
CA VAL A 398 7.60 11.82 28.36
C VAL A 398 7.33 13.10 27.60
N SER A 399 8.37 13.88 27.35
CA SER A 399 8.31 15.11 26.59
C SER A 399 7.91 14.86 25.13
N ALA A 400 8.50 13.84 24.49
CA ALA A 400 8.09 13.41 23.15
C ALA A 400 6.64 12.91 23.12
N PHE A 401 6.20 12.14 24.13
CA PHE A 401 4.83 11.68 24.22
C PHE A 401 3.83 12.83 24.44
N LYS A 402 4.22 13.86 25.19
CA LYS A 402 3.40 15.08 25.35
C LYS A 402 3.21 15.83 24.04
N LEU A 403 4.25 15.92 23.20
CA LEU A 403 4.13 16.49 21.85
C LEU A 403 3.08 15.74 21.02
N TYR A 404 3.12 14.42 21.07
CA TYR A 404 2.15 13.56 20.39
C TYR A 404 0.72 13.69 20.96
N ASP A 405 0.54 13.42 22.25
CA ASP A 405 -0.78 13.31 22.88
C ASP A 405 -1.49 14.65 23.04
N THR A 406 -0.78 15.66 23.54
CA THR A 406 -1.38 16.96 23.85
C THR A 406 -1.49 17.85 22.63
N TYR A 407 -0.46 17.85 21.77
CA TYR A 407 -0.37 18.79 20.65
C TYR A 407 -0.62 18.13 19.30
N GLY A 408 -0.81 16.81 19.24
CA GLY A 408 -1.05 16.07 18.00
C GLY A 408 0.17 15.96 17.10
N PHE A 409 1.36 16.25 17.64
CA PHE A 409 2.62 16.36 16.90
C PHE A 409 3.28 14.98 16.78
N PRO A 410 3.32 14.35 15.58
CA PRO A 410 3.77 12.96 15.44
C PRO A 410 5.19 12.73 15.95
N ILE A 411 5.45 11.53 16.46
CA ILE A 411 6.78 11.15 16.97
C ILE A 411 7.83 11.18 15.86
N GLU A 412 7.47 10.80 14.64
CA GLU A 412 8.36 10.82 13.48
C GLU A 412 8.83 12.24 13.17
N MET A 413 7.94 13.22 13.29
CA MET A 413 8.30 14.63 13.13
C MET A 413 9.18 15.14 14.27
N THR A 414 8.91 14.68 15.49
CA THR A 414 9.75 15.00 16.65
C THR A 414 11.16 14.45 16.46
N LYS A 415 11.30 13.21 15.96
CA LYS A 415 12.59 12.58 15.64
C LYS A 415 13.34 13.36 14.57
N GLU A 416 12.66 13.73 13.49
CA GLU A 416 13.29 14.44 12.37
C GLU A 416 13.71 15.87 12.77
N LEU A 417 12.88 16.61 13.54
CA LEU A 417 13.28 17.91 14.10
C LEU A 417 14.44 17.78 15.12
N ALA A 418 14.43 16.73 15.94
CA ALA A 418 15.52 16.47 16.89
C ALA A 418 16.85 16.27 16.14
N ALA A 419 16.85 15.44 15.10
CA ALA A 419 18.04 15.15 14.31
C ALA A 419 18.63 16.42 13.67
N GLU A 420 17.79 17.33 13.16
CA GLU A 420 18.22 18.63 12.62
C GLU A 420 18.91 19.53 13.65
N HIS A 421 18.63 19.34 14.93
CA HIS A 421 19.26 20.06 16.05
C HIS A 421 20.41 19.27 16.70
N GLY A 422 20.82 18.14 16.11
CA GLY A 422 21.83 17.26 16.69
C GLY A 422 21.36 16.52 17.96
N LEU A 423 20.04 16.36 18.12
CA LEU A 423 19.40 15.68 19.24
C LEU A 423 18.84 14.32 18.79
N THR A 424 18.63 13.43 19.76
CA THR A 424 17.89 12.18 19.57
C THR A 424 16.63 12.16 20.42
N VAL A 425 15.72 11.22 20.17
CA VAL A 425 14.50 11.04 20.97
C VAL A 425 14.55 9.67 21.64
N ASP A 426 14.17 9.60 22.92
CA ASP A 426 13.98 8.34 23.64
C ASP A 426 12.70 7.64 23.16
N GLU A 427 12.84 6.86 22.09
CA GLU A 427 11.74 6.10 21.47
C GLU A 427 11.19 5.01 22.38
N ALA A 428 12.05 4.38 23.19
CA ALA A 428 11.63 3.35 24.15
C ALA A 428 10.75 3.97 25.25
N GLY A 429 11.15 5.12 25.78
CA GLY A 429 10.35 5.88 26.73
C GLY A 429 9.04 6.39 26.13
N PHE A 430 9.07 6.87 24.88
CA PHE A 430 7.85 7.23 24.14
C PHE A 430 6.91 6.03 24.01
N ALA A 431 7.42 4.88 23.56
CA ALA A 431 6.64 3.67 23.38
C ALA A 431 6.04 3.18 24.70
N ALA A 432 6.80 3.22 25.80
CA ALA A 432 6.31 2.88 27.13
C ALA A 432 5.17 3.82 27.58
N ARG A 433 5.29 5.13 27.31
CA ARG A 433 4.23 6.11 27.60
C ARG A 433 3.02 5.93 26.71
N PHE A 434 3.23 5.66 25.44
CA PHE A 434 2.19 5.37 24.47
C PHE A 434 1.43 4.11 24.85
N GLU A 435 2.13 3.04 25.22
CA GLU A 435 1.53 1.80 25.71
C GLU A 435 0.79 2.03 27.03
N GLN A 436 1.34 2.84 27.96
CA GLN A 436 0.64 3.20 29.19
C GLN A 436 -0.63 4.01 28.91
N HIS A 437 -0.57 4.97 27.97
CA HIS A 437 -1.73 5.75 27.55
C HIS A 437 -2.76 4.86 26.84
N GLN A 438 -2.32 3.92 25.99
CA GLN A 438 -3.16 2.90 25.41
C GLN A 438 -3.79 2.05 26.49
N LYS A 439 -3.04 1.54 27.47
CA LYS A 439 -3.54 0.76 28.62
C LYS A 439 -4.45 1.57 29.53
N THR A 440 -4.31 2.89 29.64
CA THR A 440 -5.19 3.75 30.46
C THR A 440 -6.48 4.11 29.70
N SER A 441 -6.35 4.38 28.40
CA SER A 441 -7.47 4.50 27.46
C SER A 441 -8.21 3.18 27.31
N HIS A 442 -7.46 2.07 27.37
CA HIS A 442 -7.96 0.70 27.42
C HIS A 442 -8.42 0.32 28.80
N ALA A 443 -7.96 0.84 29.94
CA ALA A 443 -8.56 0.53 31.25
C ALA A 443 -9.95 1.14 31.36
N GLY A 444 -10.17 2.31 30.73
CA GLY A 444 -11.51 2.85 30.48
C GLY A 444 -12.31 2.09 29.40
N ALA A 445 -11.65 1.25 28.60
CA ALA A 445 -12.23 0.44 27.54
C ALA A 445 -12.14 -1.08 27.77
N GLU A 446 -11.60 -1.58 28.88
CA GLU A 446 -11.39 -2.99 29.25
C GLU A 446 -12.60 -3.50 30.02
N GLN A 447 -13.44 -2.57 30.51
CA GLN A 447 -14.86 -2.81 30.68
C GLN A 447 -15.64 -2.84 29.35
N ARG A 448 -15.00 -2.71 28.17
CA ARG A 448 -15.68 -2.59 26.87
C ARG A 448 -15.05 -3.34 25.68
N PHE A 449 -13.86 -3.92 25.74
CA PHE A 449 -12.94 -4.22 24.63
C PHE A 449 -12.52 -5.65 24.21
N LYS A 450 -13.23 -6.78 24.43
CA LYS A 450 -12.78 -8.08 23.88
C LYS A 450 -13.52 -8.40 22.58
N GLY A 451 -12.82 -8.47 21.45
CA GLY A 451 -13.41 -8.98 20.21
C GLY A 451 -12.47 -8.92 19.02
N GLY A 452 -12.27 -10.09 18.40
CA GLY A 452 -11.66 -10.20 17.09
C GLY A 452 -11.09 -11.57 16.76
N LEU A 453 -11.87 -12.66 16.88
CA LEU A 453 -11.82 -13.88 16.04
C LEU A 453 -12.96 -14.83 16.48
N ALA A 454 -13.83 -15.18 15.52
CA ALA A 454 -14.83 -16.25 15.48
C ALA A 454 -15.66 -16.51 16.76
N ASP A 455 -16.76 -15.76 16.94
CA ASP A 455 -17.89 -16.24 17.73
C ASP A 455 -19.05 -16.57 16.79
N HIS A 456 -19.48 -17.84 16.77
CA HIS A 456 -20.65 -18.33 16.01
C HIS A 456 -21.89 -18.45 16.91
N SER A 457 -21.89 -17.79 18.07
CA SER A 457 -23.02 -17.79 18.99
C SER A 457 -24.31 -17.27 18.33
N GLU A 458 -25.44 -17.77 18.82
CA GLU A 458 -26.78 -17.31 18.43
C GLU A 458 -26.93 -15.80 18.64
N GLN A 459 -26.32 -15.25 19.69
CA GLN A 459 -26.31 -13.82 19.95
C GLN A 459 -25.56 -13.01 18.88
N THR A 460 -24.45 -13.54 18.35
CA THR A 460 -23.74 -12.92 17.22
C THR A 460 -24.60 -12.94 15.96
N ALA A 461 -25.34 -14.02 15.71
CA ALA A 461 -26.27 -14.13 14.59
C ALA A 461 -27.43 -13.12 14.69
N ARG A 462 -27.99 -12.92 15.89
CA ARG A 462 -29.03 -11.90 16.14
C ARG A 462 -28.53 -10.47 15.93
N LEU A 463 -27.32 -10.15 16.41
CA LEU A 463 -26.71 -8.84 16.19
C LEU A 463 -26.30 -8.60 14.73
N HIS A 464 -26.01 -9.66 13.99
CA HIS A 464 -25.77 -9.58 12.56
C HIS A 464 -27.05 -9.27 11.78
N THR A 465 -28.16 -9.94 12.10
CA THR A 465 -29.49 -9.57 11.59
C THR A 465 -29.83 -8.10 11.93
N ALA A 466 -29.54 -7.66 13.15
CA ALA A 466 -29.76 -6.27 13.56
C ALA A 466 -28.96 -5.25 12.74
N THR A 467 -27.77 -5.64 12.26
CA THR A 467 -26.91 -4.81 11.42
C THR A 467 -27.55 -4.53 10.06
N HIS A 468 -28.17 -5.54 9.44
CA HIS A 468 -28.87 -5.37 8.15
C HIS A 468 -30.14 -4.53 8.28
N LEU A 469 -30.91 -4.73 9.36
CA LEU A 469 -32.06 -3.87 9.64
C LEU A 469 -31.63 -2.42 9.88
N LEU A 470 -30.55 -2.20 10.63
CA LEU A 470 -29.99 -0.86 10.83
C LEU A 470 -29.56 -0.21 9.51
N HIS A 471 -28.86 -0.94 8.65
CA HIS A 471 -28.40 -0.43 7.36
C HIS A 471 -29.57 -0.01 6.46
N ALA A 472 -30.59 -0.87 6.34
CA ALA A 472 -31.80 -0.55 5.58
C ALA A 472 -32.55 0.66 6.16
N ALA A 473 -32.65 0.78 7.48
CA ALA A 473 -33.28 1.92 8.14
C ALA A 473 -32.50 3.23 7.90
N LEU A 474 -31.16 3.18 7.99
CA LEU A 474 -30.31 4.34 7.70
C LEU A 474 -30.50 4.84 6.27
N ARG A 475 -30.58 3.94 5.28
CA ARG A 475 -30.81 4.32 3.88
C ARG A 475 -32.19 4.96 3.68
N LYS A 476 -33.23 4.43 4.33
CA LYS A 476 -34.59 5.01 4.28
C LYS A 476 -34.67 6.41 4.88
N VAL A 477 -33.92 6.69 5.94
CA VAL A 477 -33.98 7.97 6.66
C VAL A 477 -33.01 9.01 6.09
N LEU A 478 -31.81 8.57 5.69
CA LEU A 478 -30.71 9.47 5.35
C LEU A 478 -30.40 9.55 3.85
N GLY A 479 -30.89 8.60 3.04
CA GLY A 479 -30.66 8.55 1.59
C GLY A 479 -30.00 7.25 1.11
N ASP A 480 -30.21 6.94 -0.16
CA ASP A 480 -29.69 5.73 -0.81
C ASP A 480 -28.16 5.73 -1.03
N GLU A 481 -27.51 6.87 -0.85
CA GLU A 481 -26.06 7.04 -0.88
C GLU A 481 -25.35 6.55 0.40
N VAL A 482 -26.11 6.24 1.45
CA VAL A 482 -25.54 5.65 2.67
C VAL A 482 -25.03 4.25 2.37
N ALA A 483 -23.72 4.08 2.52
CA ALA A 483 -23.00 2.84 2.31
C ALA A 483 -22.23 2.45 3.57
N GLN A 484 -22.20 1.16 3.87
CA GLN A 484 -21.38 0.60 4.94
C GLN A 484 -19.88 0.88 4.68
N LYS A 485 -19.18 1.41 5.69
CA LYS A 485 -17.73 1.66 5.69
C LYS A 485 -16.98 0.78 6.70
N GLY A 486 -17.71 0.10 7.58
CA GLY A 486 -17.15 -0.87 8.52
C GLY A 486 -18.23 -1.43 9.43
N SER A 487 -18.07 -2.66 9.88
CA SER A 487 -18.94 -3.25 10.90
C SER A 487 -18.11 -4.09 11.87
N ASN A 488 -18.50 -4.10 13.14
CA ASN A 488 -17.93 -4.97 14.15
C ASN A 488 -19.06 -5.44 15.08
N ILE A 489 -19.24 -6.76 15.12
CA ILE A 489 -20.26 -7.44 15.91
C ILE A 489 -19.53 -8.27 16.97
N THR A 490 -20.01 -8.20 18.20
CA THR A 490 -19.55 -8.98 19.36
C THR A 490 -20.77 -9.46 20.13
N ALA A 491 -20.67 -10.45 21.03
CA ALA A 491 -21.83 -10.94 21.80
C ALA A 491 -22.61 -9.84 22.58
N GLU A 492 -21.96 -8.71 22.91
CA GLU A 492 -22.56 -7.66 23.74
C GLU A 492 -23.06 -6.43 22.96
N ARG A 493 -22.59 -6.21 21.73
CA ARG A 493 -22.91 -4.98 20.97
C ARG A 493 -22.66 -5.11 19.47
N LEU A 494 -23.33 -4.24 18.70
CA LEU A 494 -22.97 -3.92 17.33
C LEU A 494 -22.36 -2.53 17.21
N ARG A 495 -21.39 -2.42 16.30
CA ARG A 495 -20.80 -1.17 15.81
C ARG A 495 -20.96 -1.13 14.29
N PHE A 496 -21.61 -0.10 13.79
CA PHE A 496 -21.85 0.09 12.36
C PHE A 496 -21.34 1.45 11.90
N ASP A 497 -20.45 1.45 10.92
CA ASP A 497 -19.83 2.63 10.34
C ASP A 497 -20.39 2.83 8.93
N PHE A 498 -20.84 4.05 8.60
CA PHE A 498 -21.53 4.34 7.34
C PHE A 498 -21.13 5.72 6.79
N SER A 499 -21.21 5.87 5.46
CA SER A 499 -20.93 7.14 4.78
C SER A 499 -22.04 8.15 5.07
N PHE A 500 -21.70 9.21 5.80
CA PHE A 500 -22.58 10.34 6.02
C PHE A 500 -21.76 11.58 6.43
N GLY A 501 -21.97 12.69 5.73
CA GLY A 501 -21.10 13.87 5.82
C GLY A 501 -21.27 14.72 7.09
N ARG A 502 -22.34 14.50 7.86
CA ARG A 502 -22.66 15.29 9.05
C ARG A 502 -23.13 14.42 10.21
N LYS A 503 -23.27 15.03 11.38
CA LYS A 503 -23.93 14.40 12.53
C LYS A 503 -25.41 14.17 12.23
N MET A 504 -25.92 13.00 12.63
CA MET A 504 -27.37 12.74 12.60
C MET A 504 -28.11 13.63 13.60
N THR A 505 -29.28 14.11 13.23
CA THR A 505 -30.17 14.83 14.15
C THR A 505 -30.78 13.85 15.16
N LYS A 506 -31.35 14.37 16.25
CA LYS A 506 -32.02 13.51 17.24
C LYS A 506 -33.24 12.82 16.64
N GLU A 507 -33.92 13.51 15.74
CA GLU A 507 -35.10 13.05 15.01
C GLU A 507 -34.72 11.92 14.05
N GLU A 508 -33.60 12.06 13.32
CA GLU A 508 -33.08 11.00 12.44
C GLU A 508 -32.68 9.74 13.24
N ILE A 509 -32.04 9.91 14.39
CA ILE A 509 -31.66 8.79 15.26
C ILE A 509 -32.93 8.07 15.77
N ALA A 510 -33.92 8.83 16.26
CA ALA A 510 -35.17 8.28 16.76
C ALA A 510 -35.96 7.55 15.65
N GLU A 511 -35.96 8.09 14.44
CA GLU A 511 -36.65 7.49 13.31
C GLU A 511 -35.98 6.18 12.84
N VAL A 512 -34.64 6.15 12.77
CA VAL A 512 -33.90 4.91 12.49
C VAL A 512 -34.20 3.85 13.53
N GLU A 513 -34.16 4.21 14.82
CA GLU A 513 -34.47 3.28 15.91
C GLU A 513 -35.92 2.76 15.83
N ARG A 514 -36.90 3.63 15.52
CA ARG A 514 -38.31 3.26 15.32
C ARG A 514 -38.45 2.25 14.20
N LEU A 515 -37.87 2.52 13.03
CA LEU A 515 -37.96 1.65 11.85
C LEU A 515 -37.34 0.26 12.08
N VAL A 516 -36.21 0.18 12.79
CA VAL A 516 -35.60 -1.12 13.12
C VAL A 516 -36.50 -1.90 14.08
N ASN A 517 -37.07 -1.25 15.11
CA ASN A 517 -37.98 -1.92 16.03
C ASN A 517 -39.29 -2.36 15.36
N GLU A 518 -39.79 -1.62 14.37
CA GLU A 518 -40.94 -2.05 13.56
C GLU A 518 -40.62 -3.30 12.73
N ALA A 519 -39.42 -3.37 12.15
CA ALA A 519 -38.97 -4.56 11.43
C ALA A 519 -38.78 -5.78 12.35
N ILE A 520 -38.36 -5.56 13.60
CA ILE A 520 -38.30 -6.60 14.64
C ILE A 520 -39.70 -7.06 15.03
N ALA A 521 -40.62 -6.13 15.28
CA ALA A 521 -42.00 -6.43 15.70
C ALA A 521 -42.83 -7.12 14.60
N ALA A 522 -42.48 -6.91 13.33
CA ALA A 522 -43.10 -7.62 12.20
C ALA A 522 -42.78 -9.12 12.19
N ASP A 523 -41.74 -9.54 12.92
CA ASP A 523 -41.35 -10.94 13.14
C ASP A 523 -41.30 -11.79 11.86
N VAL A 524 -40.63 -11.26 10.83
CA VAL A 524 -40.56 -11.91 9.53
C VAL A 524 -39.44 -12.96 9.50
N PRO A 525 -39.61 -14.06 8.75
CA PRO A 525 -38.53 -15.01 8.51
C PRO A 525 -37.32 -14.34 7.86
N VAL A 526 -36.12 -14.82 8.19
CA VAL A 526 -34.87 -14.47 7.51
C VAL A 526 -34.56 -15.55 6.49
N ASP A 527 -34.97 -15.33 5.25
CA ASP A 527 -34.82 -16.30 4.17
C ASP A 527 -33.42 -16.19 3.54
N MET A 528 -32.70 -17.31 3.47
CA MET A 528 -31.42 -17.42 2.78
C MET A 528 -31.60 -18.16 1.46
N LYS A 529 -31.10 -17.60 0.36
CA LYS A 529 -30.99 -18.29 -0.92
C LYS A 529 -29.59 -18.15 -1.52
N GLU A 530 -29.14 -19.19 -2.20
CA GLU A 530 -27.96 -19.10 -3.07
C GLU A 530 -28.37 -18.57 -4.45
N THR A 531 -27.64 -17.57 -4.95
CA THR A 531 -27.93 -16.91 -6.25
C THR A 531 -26.64 -16.34 -6.84
N THR A 532 -26.68 -15.72 -8.01
CA THR A 532 -25.53 -14.98 -8.58
C THR A 532 -25.60 -13.50 -8.21
N VAL A 533 -24.49 -12.76 -8.32
CA VAL A 533 -24.47 -11.30 -8.11
C VAL A 533 -25.41 -10.59 -9.07
N ALA A 534 -25.50 -11.05 -10.32
CA ALA A 534 -26.32 -10.44 -11.35
C ALA A 534 -27.82 -10.58 -11.02
N GLU A 535 -28.26 -11.76 -10.60
CA GLU A 535 -29.63 -12.03 -10.16
C GLU A 535 -29.97 -11.26 -8.87
N ALA A 536 -29.07 -11.26 -7.88
CA ALA A 536 -29.26 -10.52 -6.63
C ALA A 536 -29.41 -9.01 -6.89
N LYS A 537 -28.60 -8.43 -7.79
CA LYS A 537 -28.74 -7.03 -8.23
C LYS A 537 -30.09 -6.79 -8.92
N ALA A 538 -30.50 -7.68 -9.82
CA ALA A 538 -31.78 -7.57 -10.52
C ALA A 538 -32.98 -7.61 -9.56
N GLU A 539 -32.85 -8.31 -8.44
CA GLU A 539 -33.86 -8.39 -7.38
C GLU A 539 -33.80 -7.25 -6.35
N GLY A 540 -32.92 -6.27 -6.55
CA GLY A 540 -32.78 -5.11 -5.67
C GLY A 540 -32.10 -5.41 -4.34
N ALA A 541 -31.27 -6.46 -4.26
CA ALA A 541 -30.43 -6.68 -3.09
C ALA A 541 -29.44 -5.52 -2.93
N ILE A 542 -29.01 -5.25 -1.70
CA ILE A 542 -27.90 -4.34 -1.40
C ILE A 542 -26.67 -5.21 -1.11
N GLY A 543 -25.54 -4.85 -1.68
CA GLY A 543 -24.28 -5.56 -1.49
C GLY A 543 -23.11 -4.65 -1.82
N LEU A 544 -21.93 -5.01 -1.33
CA LEU A 544 -20.68 -4.40 -1.79
C LEU A 544 -20.34 -5.00 -3.15
N PHE A 545 -21.06 -4.51 -4.16
CA PHE A 545 -21.07 -5.03 -5.53
C PHE A 545 -19.75 -4.85 -6.30
N GLU A 546 -18.80 -4.16 -5.68
CA GLU A 546 -17.46 -3.86 -6.20
C GLU A 546 -16.38 -4.77 -5.57
N SER A 547 -16.76 -5.77 -4.77
CA SER A 547 -15.88 -6.80 -4.20
C SER A 547 -16.36 -8.22 -4.50
N LYS A 548 -15.40 -9.14 -4.65
CA LYS A 548 -15.56 -10.54 -5.08
C LYS A 548 -16.58 -11.34 -4.27
N TYR A 549 -17.73 -11.50 -4.88
CA TYR A 549 -18.62 -12.62 -4.65
C TYR A 549 -18.18 -13.79 -5.55
N GLY A 550 -18.17 -15.02 -5.03
CA GLY A 550 -17.96 -16.21 -5.88
C GLY A 550 -19.06 -16.36 -6.93
N GLU A 551 -18.98 -17.36 -7.82
CA GLU A 551 -20.03 -17.64 -8.81
C GLU A 551 -21.43 -17.76 -8.18
N LYS A 552 -21.48 -18.20 -6.92
CA LYS A 552 -22.68 -18.20 -6.07
C LYS A 552 -22.45 -17.36 -4.81
N VAL A 553 -23.48 -16.61 -4.43
CA VAL A 553 -23.58 -15.81 -3.21
C VAL A 553 -24.76 -16.24 -2.38
N ARG A 554 -24.68 -16.01 -1.07
CA ARG A 554 -25.84 -16.11 -0.18
C ARG A 554 -26.51 -14.74 -0.06
N MET A 555 -27.77 -14.68 -0.47
CA MET A 555 -28.62 -13.51 -0.33
C MET A 555 -29.62 -13.76 0.80
N TYR A 556 -29.68 -12.85 1.75
CA TYR A 556 -30.59 -12.89 2.89
C TYR A 556 -31.71 -11.87 2.69
N THR A 557 -32.96 -12.29 2.90
CA THR A 557 -34.15 -11.43 2.79
C THR A 557 -34.90 -11.42 4.12
N MET A 558 -35.20 -10.22 4.62
CA MET A 558 -35.90 -9.98 5.89
C MET A 558 -37.21 -9.25 5.57
N GLY A 559 -38.17 -10.00 5.01
CA GLY A 559 -39.40 -9.44 4.45
C GLY A 559 -39.12 -8.34 3.40
N PRO A 560 -40.00 -7.33 3.26
CA PRO A 560 -39.77 -6.20 2.36
C PRO A 560 -38.77 -5.17 2.92
N PHE A 561 -38.23 -5.40 4.12
CA PHE A 561 -37.49 -4.36 4.85
C PHE A 561 -36.02 -4.29 4.46
N SER A 562 -35.34 -5.45 4.37
CA SER A 562 -33.94 -5.57 3.99
C SER A 562 -33.74 -6.79 3.09
N LYS A 563 -32.86 -6.65 2.09
CA LYS A 563 -32.42 -7.71 1.19
C LYS A 563 -30.96 -7.48 0.89
N GLU A 564 -30.06 -8.33 1.36
CA GLU A 564 -28.61 -8.08 1.30
C GLU A 564 -27.82 -9.34 0.98
N ILE A 565 -26.70 -9.18 0.28
CA ILE A 565 -25.74 -10.27 0.07
C ILE A 565 -24.78 -10.34 1.25
N CYS A 566 -24.74 -11.48 1.95
CA CYS A 566 -23.96 -11.63 3.18
C CYS A 566 -23.46 -13.08 3.37
N GLY A 567 -22.31 -13.27 4.02
CA GLY A 567 -21.69 -14.58 4.26
C GLY A 567 -21.71 -15.08 5.71
N GLY A 568 -22.11 -14.24 6.67
CA GLY A 568 -22.11 -14.58 8.10
C GLY A 568 -23.43 -15.21 8.58
N PRO A 569 -23.52 -15.63 9.85
CA PRO A 569 -24.72 -16.24 10.43
C PRO A 569 -25.79 -15.19 10.73
N HIS A 570 -27.07 -15.58 10.70
CA HIS A 570 -28.23 -14.72 10.98
C HIS A 570 -29.22 -15.44 11.90
N ALA A 571 -30.03 -14.67 12.64
CA ALA A 571 -31.23 -15.15 13.32
C ALA A 571 -32.22 -15.78 12.33
N ASN A 572 -33.09 -16.68 12.77
CA ASN A 572 -34.05 -17.34 11.87
C ASN A 572 -35.22 -16.43 11.50
N HIS A 573 -35.60 -15.51 12.38
CA HIS A 573 -36.65 -14.51 12.17
C HIS A 573 -36.30 -13.20 12.91
N THR A 574 -36.84 -12.07 12.47
CA THR A 574 -36.47 -10.75 13.01
C THR A 574 -36.89 -10.53 14.45
N GLY A 575 -37.93 -11.22 14.94
CA GLY A 575 -38.41 -11.12 16.32
C GLY A 575 -37.46 -11.72 17.36
N GLU A 576 -36.50 -12.59 16.96
CA GLU A 576 -35.47 -13.11 17.86
C GLU A 576 -34.61 -12.01 18.50
N LEU A 577 -34.58 -10.80 17.90
CA LEU A 577 -33.83 -9.65 18.42
C LEU A 577 -34.50 -8.99 19.63
N VAL A 578 -35.80 -9.21 19.84
CA VAL A 578 -36.66 -8.64 20.90
C VAL A 578 -36.86 -7.11 20.81
N SER A 579 -35.78 -6.34 20.75
CA SER A 579 -35.80 -4.88 20.56
C SER A 579 -34.45 -4.40 20.04
N PHE A 580 -34.37 -3.16 19.59
CA PHE A 580 -33.15 -2.50 19.13
C PHE A 580 -33.01 -1.12 19.76
N LYS A 581 -31.79 -0.76 20.16
CA LYS A 581 -31.51 0.55 20.74
C LYS A 581 -30.17 1.10 20.30
N ILE A 582 -30.17 2.34 19.79
CA ILE A 582 -28.97 3.11 19.50
C ILE A 582 -28.43 3.67 20.81
N GLN A 583 -27.23 3.25 21.18
CA GLN A 583 -26.53 3.69 22.38
C GLN A 583 -25.74 4.97 22.14
N LYS A 584 -25.14 5.08 20.95
CA LYS A 584 -24.29 6.22 20.60
C LYS A 584 -24.21 6.41 19.10
N GLU A 585 -24.23 7.66 18.68
CA GLU A 585 -23.85 8.10 17.34
C GLU A 585 -22.64 9.05 17.47
N GLU A 586 -21.58 8.81 16.71
CA GLU A 586 -20.34 9.60 16.76
C GLU A 586 -19.63 9.67 15.40
N SER A 587 -18.71 10.63 15.25
CA SER A 587 -17.85 10.68 14.07
C SER A 587 -16.81 9.56 14.14
N SER A 588 -16.65 8.80 13.06
CA SER A 588 -15.56 7.81 12.94
C SER A 588 -14.34 8.45 12.26
N SER A 589 -14.58 9.04 11.08
CA SER A 589 -13.62 9.80 10.28
C SER A 589 -14.37 10.86 9.46
N ALA A 590 -13.67 11.64 8.62
CA ALA A 590 -14.34 12.57 7.70
C ALA A 590 -15.27 11.80 6.75
N GLY A 591 -16.51 12.26 6.61
CA GLY A 591 -17.52 11.60 5.77
C GLY A 591 -18.04 10.26 6.31
N VAL A 592 -17.63 9.81 7.49
CA VAL A 592 -18.04 8.52 8.08
C VAL A 592 -18.57 8.71 9.50
N ARG A 593 -19.78 8.22 9.74
CA ARG A 593 -20.44 8.20 11.04
C ARG A 593 -20.48 6.79 11.58
N ARG A 594 -20.53 6.66 12.90
CA ARG A 594 -20.55 5.39 13.63
C ARG A 594 -21.74 5.35 14.57
N ILE A 595 -22.53 4.28 14.46
CA ILE A 595 -23.56 3.91 15.41
C ILE A 595 -23.06 2.73 16.25
N LYS A 596 -23.25 2.83 17.57
CA LYS A 596 -23.19 1.70 18.49
C LYS A 596 -24.60 1.39 18.97
N ALA A 597 -25.00 0.14 18.89
CA ALA A 597 -26.35 -0.28 19.24
C ALA A 597 -26.35 -1.66 19.92
N THR A 598 -27.46 -1.96 20.57
CA THR A 598 -27.71 -3.21 21.31
C THR A 598 -29.08 -3.75 20.96
N ILE A 599 -29.27 -5.06 21.13
CA ILE A 599 -30.58 -5.72 21.01
C ILE A 599 -31.12 -6.16 22.38
N GLY A 600 -32.42 -6.41 22.46
CA GLY A 600 -33.08 -6.88 23.69
C GLY A 600 -32.85 -8.35 24.00
N ALA A 601 -32.53 -9.16 22.99
CA ALA A 601 -32.18 -10.56 23.15
C ALA A 601 -30.89 -10.69 24.00
N LYS A 602 -30.90 -11.62 24.96
CA LYS A 602 -29.75 -11.90 25.81
C LYS A 602 -29.01 -13.13 25.27
N ALA A 603 -27.69 -13.14 25.45
CA ALA A 603 -26.92 -14.37 25.32
C ALA A 603 -27.38 -15.35 26.41
N ASP A 604 -27.51 -16.62 26.07
CA ASP A 604 -27.84 -17.69 27.02
C ASP A 604 -26.74 -17.89 28.07
#